data_AF-G4YTL1-F1
#
_entry.id   AF-G4YTL1-F1
#
_cell.length_a   1.000
_cell.length_b   1.000
_cell.length_c   1.000
_cell.angle_alpha   90.00
_cell.angle_beta   90.00
_cell.angle_gamma   90.00
#
_symmetry.space_group_name_H-M   'P 1'
#
loop_
_entity.id
_entity.type
_entity.pdbx_description
1 polymer ?
#
loop_
_entity_poly.entity_id
_entity_poly.type
_entity_poly.pdbx_seq_one_letter_code
_entity_poly.pdbx_strand_id
1 'polypeptide(L)'
;MHGRRILLLLDNAAGHVDFELNNVYIHFLPKNTTSHLQPMDAGIIRNFKLKYKKLFVQWVIEQTGPQKRLDLLTAIKFVVGAWNADADATI
;
A
#
# COMPACT_ATOMS: atom_id res chain seq x y z
N MET A 1 -12.26 18.74 -17.64
CA MET A 1 -12.67 18.65 -16.22
C MET A 1 -12.85 20.06 -15.63
N HIS A 2 -13.69 20.90 -16.23
CA HIS A 2 -13.93 22.24 -15.67
C HIS A 2 -14.92 22.15 -14.50
N GLY A 3 -14.62 22.86 -13.39
CA GLY A 3 -15.51 23.02 -12.23
C GLY A 3 -15.37 22.00 -11.09
N ARG A 4 -14.45 21.03 -11.16
CA ARG A 4 -14.20 20.10 -10.03
C ARG A 4 -13.13 20.66 -9.10
N ARG A 5 -13.45 20.76 -7.81
CA ARG A 5 -12.49 21.01 -6.73
C ARG A 5 -12.02 19.67 -6.17
N ILE A 6 -10.72 19.50 -6.04
CA ILE A 6 -10.07 18.28 -5.54
C ILE A 6 -9.54 18.57 -4.14
N LEU A 7 -9.75 17.64 -3.21
CA LEU A 7 -9.07 17.62 -1.91
C LEU A 7 -7.94 16.59 -1.98
N LEU A 8 -6.70 17.03 -1.77
CA LEU A 8 -5.53 16.15 -1.68
C LEU A 8 -5.13 16.01 -0.22
N LEU A 9 -5.26 14.80 0.32
CA LEU A 9 -4.81 14.46 1.68
C LEU A 9 -3.35 13.99 1.63
N LEU A 10 -2.47 14.67 2.36
CA LEU A 10 -1.04 14.31 2.45
C LEU A 10 -0.65 14.01 3.90
N ASP A 11 0.35 13.15 4.07
CA ASP A 11 1.05 13.02 5.35
C ASP A 11 2.10 14.14 5.51
N ASN A 12 2.78 14.16 6.65
CA ASN A 12 3.80 15.16 6.97
C ASN A 12 5.22 14.74 6.52
N ALA A 13 5.36 13.94 5.47
CA ALA A 13 6.68 13.60 4.93
C ALA A 13 7.43 14.87 4.51
N ALA A 14 8.75 14.92 4.72
CA ALA A 14 9.55 16.13 4.48
C ALA A 14 9.54 16.64 3.03
N GLY A 15 9.21 15.77 2.07
CA GLY A 15 9.06 16.15 0.66
C GLY A 15 7.68 16.73 0.31
N HIS A 16 6.69 16.61 1.19
CA HIS A 16 5.37 17.19 0.98
C HIS A 16 5.38 18.65 1.43
N VAL A 17 5.53 19.54 0.46
CA VAL A 17 5.47 20.98 0.66
C VAL A 17 4.09 21.49 0.27
N ASP A 18 3.67 22.59 0.89
CA ASP A 18 2.44 23.27 0.51
C ASP A 18 2.68 24.13 -0.74
N PHE A 19 1.74 24.14 -1.66
CA PHE A 19 1.80 24.95 -2.88
C PHE A 19 0.39 25.24 -3.42
N GLU A 20 0.23 26.43 -3.98
CA GLU A 20 -1.06 26.87 -4.51
C GLU A 20 -1.37 26.19 -5.85
N LEU A 21 -2.54 25.55 -5.91
CA LEU A 21 -3.08 24.91 -7.11
C LEU A 21 -4.48 25.45 -7.39
N ASN A 22 -4.77 25.80 -8.64
CA ASN A 22 -6.02 26.48 -9.03
C ASN A 22 -7.32 25.74 -8.68
N ASN A 23 -7.27 24.41 -8.54
CA ASN A 23 -8.46 23.56 -8.29
C ASN A 23 -8.21 22.44 -7.27
N VAL A 24 -7.07 22.46 -6.57
CA VAL A 24 -6.69 21.43 -5.62
C VAL A 24 -6.41 22.09 -4.28
N TYR A 25 -7.11 21.66 -3.25
CA TYR A 25 -6.83 22.05 -1.88
C TYR A 25 -6.03 20.94 -1.21
N ILE A 26 -4.85 21.28 -0.70
CA ILE A 26 -3.98 20.34 0.00
C ILE A 26 -4.30 20.40 1.49
N HIS A 27 -4.50 19.24 2.11
CA HIS A 27 -4.72 19.13 3.54
C HIS A 27 -3.76 18.10 4.14
N PHE A 28 -2.91 18.57 5.04
CA PHE A 28 -1.99 17.73 5.78
C PHE A 28 -2.72 17.06 6.95
N LEU A 29 -2.62 15.74 7.01
CA LEU A 29 -3.15 14.96 8.13
C LEU A 29 -2.39 15.29 9.42
N PRO A 30 -3.00 15.15 10.61
CA PRO A 30 -2.29 15.35 11.87
C PRO A 30 -1.09 14.40 12.00
N LYS A 31 -0.04 14.85 12.69
CA LYS A 31 1.14 14.01 12.94
C LYS A 31 0.74 12.69 13.61
N ASN A 32 1.44 11.61 13.25
CA ASN A 32 1.24 10.26 13.79
C ASN A 32 -0.14 9.64 13.52
N THR A 33 -0.89 10.13 12.53
CA THR A 33 -2.20 9.56 12.16
C THR A 33 -2.18 8.75 10.86
N THR A 34 -1.03 8.67 10.18
CA THR A 34 -0.84 8.00 8.89
C THR A 34 -1.50 6.62 8.82
N SER A 35 -1.22 5.72 9.77
CA SER A 35 -1.76 4.36 9.77
C SER A 35 -3.29 4.27 9.97
N HIS A 36 -3.92 5.32 10.49
CA HIS A 36 -5.35 5.33 10.82
C HIS A 36 -6.17 6.15 9.83
N LEU A 37 -5.67 7.32 9.42
CA LEU A 37 -6.41 8.27 8.60
C LEU A 37 -6.01 8.24 7.13
N GLN A 38 -4.79 7.79 6.79
CA GLN A 38 -4.34 7.78 5.40
C GLN A 38 -4.90 6.53 4.69
N PRO A 39 -5.76 6.69 3.67
CA PRO A 39 -6.40 5.55 3.02
C PRO A 39 -5.40 4.60 2.38
N MET A 40 -4.26 5.12 1.91
CA MET A 40 -3.20 4.32 1.32
C MET A 40 -2.58 3.35 2.34
N ASP A 41 -2.29 3.81 3.56
CA ASP A 41 -1.73 2.98 4.62
C ASP A 41 -2.77 2.03 5.24
N ALA A 42 -3.94 2.58 5.58
CA ALA A 42 -5.00 1.83 6.25
C ALA A 42 -5.68 0.79 5.36
N GLY A 43 -5.74 1.04 4.04
CA GLY A 43 -6.33 0.18 3.03
C GLY A 43 -5.27 -0.60 2.25
N ILE A 44 -4.78 0.01 1.18
CA ILE A 44 -3.97 -0.64 0.14
C ILE A 44 -2.72 -1.32 0.72
N ILE A 45 -1.87 -0.57 1.44
CA ILE A 45 -0.61 -1.10 1.99
C ILE A 45 -0.88 -2.21 3.01
N ARG A 46 -1.90 -2.03 3.86
CA ARG A 46 -2.29 -3.06 4.84
C ARG A 46 -2.71 -4.35 4.14
N ASN A 47 -3.60 -4.26 3.16
CA ASN A 47 -4.09 -5.42 2.44
C ASN A 47 -2.97 -6.10 1.66
N PHE A 48 -2.16 -5.33 0.93
CA PHE A 48 -0.99 -5.84 0.22
C PHE A 48 -0.07 -6.65 1.14
N LYS A 49 0.30 -6.11 2.31
CA LYS A 49 1.13 -6.81 3.30
C LYS A 49 0.47 -8.09 3.80
N LEU A 50 -0.84 -8.08 4.04
CA LEU A 50 -1.58 -9.27 4.47
C LEU A 50 -1.59 -10.36 3.39
N LYS A 51 -1.82 -10.00 2.12
CA LYS A 51 -1.81 -10.95 0.99
C LYS A 51 -0.43 -11.54 0.75
N TYR A 52 0.61 -10.71 0.77
CA TYR A 52 2.00 -11.18 0.69
C TYR A 52 2.30 -12.18 1.83
N LYS A 53 1.95 -11.83 3.08
CA LYS A 53 2.16 -12.70 4.24
C LYS A 53 1.43 -14.03 4.11
N LYS A 54 0.20 -14.04 3.56
CA LYS A 54 -0.55 -15.26 3.28
C LYS A 54 0.22 -16.17 2.33
N LEU A 55 0.70 -15.65 1.20
CA LEU A 55 1.49 -16.41 0.22
C LEU A 55 2.78 -16.96 0.85
N PHE A 56 3.47 -16.13 1.63
CA PHE A 56 4.67 -16.55 2.34
C PHE A 56 4.41 -17.69 3.32
N VAL A 57 3.37 -17.58 4.16
CA VAL A 57 3.02 -18.64 5.13
C VAL A 57 2.62 -19.93 4.41
N GLN A 58 1.84 -19.85 3.32
CA GLN A 58 1.50 -21.03 2.51
C GLN A 58 2.76 -21.71 1.96
N TRP A 59 3.67 -20.93 1.38
CA TRP A 59 4.94 -21.45 0.87
C TRP A 59 5.81 -22.11 1.95
N VAL A 60 5.83 -21.55 3.17
CA VAL A 60 6.55 -22.17 4.30
C VAL A 60 5.92 -23.50 4.70
N ILE A 61 4.60 -23.57 4.79
CA ILE A 61 3.87 -24.79 5.19
C ILE A 61 4.01 -25.90 4.15
N GLU A 62 4.06 -25.55 2.86
CA GLU A 62 4.21 -26.48 1.75
C GLU A 62 5.63 -27.06 1.62
N GLN A 63 6.60 -26.55 2.38
CA GLN A 63 7.94 -27.13 2.36
C GLN A 63 8.00 -28.47 3.07
N THR A 64 8.22 -29.53 2.31
CA THR A 64 8.62 -30.83 2.84
C THR A 64 10.15 -30.99 2.75
N GLY A 65 10.82 -31.20 3.88
CA GLY A 65 12.27 -31.41 3.93
C GLY A 65 13.04 -30.23 4.56
N PRO A 66 14.35 -30.09 4.28
CA PRO A 66 15.16 -29.02 4.84
C PRO A 66 14.59 -27.64 4.49
N GLN A 67 14.62 -26.71 5.45
CA GLN A 67 14.16 -25.34 5.22
C GLN A 67 14.93 -24.70 4.05
N LYS A 68 14.19 -24.35 3.00
CA LYS A 68 14.71 -23.56 1.88
C LYS A 68 14.61 -22.09 2.22
N ARG A 69 15.68 -21.34 1.93
CA ARG A 69 15.66 -19.89 1.96
C ARG A 69 14.79 -19.37 0.82
N LEU A 70 13.98 -18.35 1.10
CA LEU A 70 13.20 -17.68 0.08
C LEU A 70 14.15 -17.01 -0.91
N ASP A 71 14.11 -17.43 -2.17
CA ASP A 71 14.87 -16.79 -3.23
C ASP A 71 14.15 -15.54 -3.76
N LEU A 72 14.92 -14.68 -4.43
CA LEU A 72 14.42 -13.39 -4.91
C LEU A 72 13.30 -13.54 -5.96
N LEU A 73 13.37 -14.54 -6.82
CA LEU A 73 12.35 -14.76 -7.86
C LEU A 73 11.02 -15.15 -7.21
N THR A 74 11.03 -16.03 -6.23
CA THR A 74 9.83 -16.41 -5.48
C THR A 74 9.25 -15.22 -4.70
N ALA A 75 10.10 -14.42 -4.06
CA ALA A 75 9.64 -13.20 -3.38
C ALA A 75 8.98 -12.19 -4.35
N ILE A 76 9.56 -11.98 -5.54
CA ILE A 76 8.97 -11.12 -6.58
C ILE A 76 7.61 -11.66 -7.04
N LYS A 77 7.48 -12.98 -7.22
CA LYS A 77 6.19 -13.61 -7.55
C LYS A 77 5.14 -13.37 -6.48
N PHE A 78 5.52 -13.39 -5.19
CA PHE A 78 4.58 -13.06 -4.11
C PHE A 78 4.16 -11.59 -4.12
N VAL A 79 5.07 -10.67 -4.42
CA VAL A 79 4.75 -9.24 -4.59
C VAL A 79 3.72 -9.06 -5.71
N VAL A 80 3.95 -9.65 -6.88
CA VAL A 80 3.02 -9.56 -8.01
C VAL A 80 1.67 -10.18 -7.67
N GLY A 81 1.66 -11.37 -7.07
CA GLY A 81 0.42 -12.04 -6.65
C GLY A 81 -0.37 -11.24 -5.61
N ALA A 82 0.32 -10.64 -4.63
CA ALA A 82 -0.30 -9.81 -3.61
C ALA A 82 -0.89 -8.51 -4.20
N TRP A 83 -0.21 -7.89 -5.16
CA TRP A 83 -0.67 -6.68 -5.83
C TRP A 83 -1.93 -6.93 -6.66
N ASN A 84 -1.92 -7.95 -7.52
CA ASN A 84 -3.06 -8.27 -8.38
C ASN A 84 -4.30 -8.64 -7.55
N ALA A 85 -4.12 -9.38 -6.45
CA ALA A 85 -5.22 -9.75 -5.57
C ALA A 85 -5.86 -8.58 -4.81
N ASP A 86 -5.16 -7.45 -4.67
CA ASP A 86 -5.71 -6.23 -4.05
C ASP A 86 -6.44 -5.37 -5.09
N ALA A 87 -5.92 -5.31 -6.33
CA ALA A 87 -6.56 -4.63 -7.45
C ALA A 87 -7.95 -5.23 -7.78
N ASP A 88 -8.08 -6.55 -7.74
CA ASP A 88 -9.36 -7.24 -8.01
C ASP A 88 -10.38 -7.07 -6.86
N ALA A 89 -9.92 -6.74 -5.65
CA ALA A 89 -10.76 -6.60 -4.46
C ALA A 89 -11.26 -5.16 -4.22
N THR A 90 -10.73 -4.19 -4.97
CA THR A 90 -11.03 -2.76 -4.80
C THR A 90 -11.88 -2.28 -5.98
N ILE A 91 -13.21 -2.27 -5.78
CA ILE A 91 -14.21 -1.77 -6.74
C ILE A 91 -14.45 -0.27 -6.50
#